data_AF-A0A812GW89-F1
#
_entry.id   AF-A0A812GW89-F1
#
_cell.length_a   1.000
_cell.length_b   1.000
_cell.length_c   1.000
_cell.angle_alpha   90.00
_cell.angle_beta   90.00
_cell.angle_gamma   90.00
#
_symmetry.space_group_name_H-M   'P 1'
#
loop_
_entity.id
_entity.type
_entity.pdbx_description
1 polymer ?
#
loop_
_entity_poly.entity_id
_entity_poly.type
_entity_poly.pdbx_seq_one_letter_code
_entity_poly.pdbx_strand_id
1 'polypeptide(L)'
;MGPQDMGSEAPDSSESEEAEEGKEAPQEGEEGDDPAEQFFWRSVDERFRPERFRDQQQQVRRKDMTATSAMLPTNPFAAFLAVSLSCPDVTLGAELGADFEGDVVPGMNAMVTGPMTLEGTNVPPLSDYTTSTPTWSCPSLTTPTCAPGPTQAGCEASVAFIQDAKEPLVTGNRFKCTYLVTSMGGNTRCRPASMVKNGPGDWSGTCLYGSTFRTYTRTRDCTLAEFEQHVKDAKDDLEKVFEYFDDITATLVDDILTDLQDLVQREVIRKVTNLLDNLNCGFMREFWQGLTDNMCYRGMNGFRLIANSYVISGLLSLIIALFILVPWKISRDNADKYGSEVGSYQPGPA
;
A
#
# COMPACT_ATOMS: atom_id res chain seq x y z
N MET A 1 37.92 -40.00 -39.79
CA MET A 1 36.89 -38.93 -39.76
C MET A 1 36.83 -38.45 -38.31
N GLY A 2 37.46 -37.37 -37.89
CA GLY A 2 38.09 -36.28 -38.63
C GLY A 2 37.66 -34.97 -37.97
N PRO A 3 38.49 -34.34 -37.10
CA PRO A 3 38.12 -33.10 -36.43
C PRO A 3 38.24 -31.92 -37.39
N GLN A 4 37.53 -30.83 -37.11
CA GLN A 4 37.74 -29.55 -37.80
C GLN A 4 37.93 -28.42 -36.78
N ASP A 5 39.13 -27.85 -36.81
CA ASP A 5 39.45 -26.58 -36.21
C ASP A 5 38.73 -25.43 -36.93
N MET A 6 38.18 -24.50 -36.14
CA MET A 6 38.02 -23.09 -36.48
C MET A 6 38.20 -22.33 -35.15
N GLY A 7 38.93 -21.23 -35.05
CA GLY A 7 39.67 -20.48 -36.07
C GLY A 7 39.93 -19.10 -35.45
N SER A 8 41.17 -18.79 -35.11
CA SER A 8 41.51 -17.57 -34.37
C SER A 8 41.71 -16.39 -35.31
N GLU A 9 40.96 -15.32 -35.12
CA GLU A 9 41.29 -14.00 -35.65
C GLU A 9 41.37 -12.99 -34.50
N ALA A 10 42.54 -12.37 -34.38
CA ALA A 10 42.78 -11.19 -33.57
C ALA A 10 43.04 -10.02 -34.53
N PRO A 11 42.52 -8.82 -34.27
CA PRO A 11 43.06 -7.58 -34.81
C PRO A 11 44.09 -6.99 -33.84
N ASP A 12 45.27 -6.69 -34.37
CA ASP A 12 46.40 -6.04 -33.71
C ASP A 12 46.62 -4.64 -34.33
N SER A 13 47.38 -3.79 -33.62
CA SER A 13 48.07 -2.57 -34.06
C SER A 13 47.30 -1.22 -34.19
N SER A 14 48.12 -0.16 -34.04
CA SER A 14 47.89 1.29 -34.04
C SER A 14 47.11 1.87 -32.85
N GLU A 15 47.73 2.46 -31.82
CA GLU A 15 48.99 3.25 -31.75
C GLU A 15 48.91 4.58 -32.52
N SER A 16 48.59 5.64 -31.79
CA SER A 16 48.86 7.03 -32.15
C SER A 16 48.98 7.85 -30.85
N GLU A 17 50.21 8.01 -30.37
CA GLU A 17 50.56 9.10 -29.47
C GLU A 17 50.42 10.43 -30.23
N GLU A 18 49.67 11.38 -29.69
CA GLU A 18 49.99 12.80 -29.84
C GLU A 18 49.96 13.45 -28.45
N ALA A 19 50.90 14.35 -28.22
CA ALA A 19 51.21 14.94 -26.93
C ALA A 19 50.88 16.44 -26.90
N GLU A 20 50.80 16.98 -25.69
CA GLU A 20 50.59 18.42 -25.39
C GLU A 20 49.21 18.93 -25.86
N GLU A 21 48.63 19.99 -25.30
CA GLU A 21 49.20 21.15 -24.62
C GLU A 21 48.27 21.60 -23.47
N GLY A 22 48.85 22.18 -22.41
CA GLY A 22 48.06 22.57 -21.23
C GLY A 22 47.15 23.77 -21.49
N LYS A 23 45.97 23.80 -20.85
CA LYS A 23 45.20 25.04 -20.72
C LYS A 23 44.46 25.15 -19.40
N GLU A 24 44.47 26.38 -18.90
CA GLU A 24 44.15 26.83 -17.56
C GLU A 24 42.77 26.38 -17.03
N ALA A 25 42.72 26.12 -15.71
CA ALA A 25 41.46 25.96 -15.01
C ALA A 25 40.63 27.26 -15.07
N PRO A 26 39.32 27.20 -15.37
CA PRO A 26 38.45 28.35 -15.20
C PRO A 26 38.36 28.69 -13.71
N GLN A 27 38.46 29.97 -13.38
CA GLN A 27 38.21 30.45 -12.03
C GLN A 27 36.76 30.15 -11.62
N GLU A 28 36.58 29.72 -10.38
CA GLU A 28 35.28 29.64 -9.73
C GLU A 28 34.64 31.04 -9.74
N GLY A 29 33.59 31.20 -10.57
CA GLY A 29 32.76 32.39 -10.53
C GLY A 29 31.86 32.31 -9.30
N GLU A 30 31.86 33.38 -8.49
CA GLU A 30 31.09 33.46 -7.24
C GLU A 30 29.63 33.05 -7.46
N GLU A 31 29.23 31.99 -6.75
CA GLU A 31 27.87 31.47 -6.73
C GLU A 31 26.96 32.49 -6.03
N GLY A 32 26.33 33.34 -6.83
CA GLY A 32 25.37 34.33 -6.33
C GLY A 32 24.11 33.63 -5.85
N ASP A 33 23.99 33.47 -4.53
CA ASP A 33 22.76 33.04 -3.83
C ASP A 33 21.52 33.79 -4.37
N ASP A 34 20.79 33.19 -5.31
CA ASP A 34 19.52 33.72 -5.78
C ASP A 34 18.40 33.20 -4.85
N PRO A 35 17.78 34.06 -4.01
CA PRO A 35 16.78 33.63 -3.04
C PRO A 35 15.48 33.10 -3.68
N ALA A 36 15.34 33.16 -5.00
CA ALA A 36 14.20 32.59 -5.73
C ALA A 36 14.19 31.05 -5.74
N GLU A 37 15.34 30.38 -5.89
CA GLU A 37 15.37 28.90 -5.98
C GLU A 37 15.11 28.21 -4.64
N GLN A 38 15.60 28.77 -3.53
CA GLN A 38 15.31 28.25 -2.18
C GLN A 38 13.81 28.27 -1.83
N PHE A 39 13.00 29.08 -2.51
CA PHE A 39 11.55 29.14 -2.29
C PHE A 39 10.78 28.05 -3.05
N PHE A 40 11.30 27.57 -4.19
CA PHE A 40 10.62 26.55 -4.99
C PHE A 40 10.65 25.18 -4.31
N TRP A 41 11.82 24.74 -3.83
CA TRP A 41 11.98 23.45 -3.16
C TRP A 41 11.25 23.37 -1.81
N ARG A 42 11.20 24.47 -1.03
CA ARG A 42 10.38 24.53 0.20
C ARG A 42 8.86 24.38 -0.03
N SER A 43 8.36 24.70 -1.23
CA SER A 43 6.92 24.60 -1.58
C SER A 43 6.46 23.18 -1.93
N VAL A 44 7.41 22.30 -2.27
CA VAL A 44 7.16 20.89 -2.60
C VAL A 44 7.13 20.04 -1.34
N ASP A 45 8.09 20.27 -0.43
CA ASP A 45 8.29 19.48 0.80
C ASP A 45 7.13 19.58 1.82
N GLU A 46 6.53 20.78 2.03
CA GLU A 46 5.39 20.92 2.94
C GLU A 46 4.13 20.16 2.51
N ARG A 47 4.04 19.70 1.26
CA ARG A 47 2.85 19.00 0.74
C ARG A 47 2.83 17.49 1.01
N PHE A 48 3.90 16.93 1.58
CA PHE A 48 4.05 15.49 1.85
C PHE A 48 4.23 15.13 3.35
N ARG A 49 3.72 15.95 4.28
CA ARG A 49 3.65 15.50 5.70
C ARG A 49 2.57 14.41 5.90
N PRO A 50 2.92 13.21 6.40
CA PRO A 50 1.98 12.10 6.55
C PRO A 50 0.96 12.26 7.71
N GLU A 51 1.12 13.27 8.58
CA GLU A 51 0.32 13.37 9.81
C GLU A 51 -1.17 13.68 9.59
N ARG A 52 -1.56 14.31 8.46
CA ARG A 52 -2.98 14.69 8.23
C ARG A 52 -3.92 13.54 7.88
N PHE A 53 -3.42 12.32 7.65
CA PHE A 53 -4.28 11.16 7.37
C PHE A 53 -4.85 10.48 8.63
N ARG A 54 -4.34 10.80 9.83
CA ARG A 54 -4.82 10.19 11.10
C ARG A 54 -6.18 10.69 11.58
N ASP A 55 -6.54 11.95 11.28
CA ASP A 55 -7.67 12.60 11.96
C ASP A 55 -9.05 12.34 11.30
N GLN A 56 -9.11 11.84 10.07
CA GLN A 56 -10.39 11.66 9.35
C GLN A 56 -11.13 10.34 9.65
N GLN A 57 -10.47 9.30 10.17
CA GLN A 57 -11.17 8.03 10.46
C GLN A 57 -11.96 8.03 11.79
N GLN A 58 -11.71 8.98 12.70
CA GLN A 58 -12.31 8.97 14.05
C GLN A 58 -13.80 9.40 14.13
N GLN A 59 -14.43 9.91 13.06
CA GLN A 59 -15.77 10.51 13.16
C GLN A 59 -16.98 9.64 12.74
N VAL A 60 -16.80 8.37 12.34
CA VAL A 60 -17.90 7.57 11.73
C VAL A 60 -18.52 6.50 12.65
N ARG A 61 -17.92 6.18 13.81
CA ARG A 61 -18.53 5.27 14.81
C ARG A 61 -19.53 6.00 15.73
N ARG A 62 -20.82 6.07 15.36
CA ARG A 62 -21.97 6.22 16.29
C ARG A 62 -23.33 6.11 15.58
N LYS A 63 -24.02 4.97 15.73
CA LYS A 63 -25.45 4.82 16.07
C LYS A 63 -25.93 3.38 15.92
N ASP A 64 -26.73 2.94 16.89
CA ASP A 64 -27.12 1.55 17.09
C ASP A 64 -28.38 1.11 16.33
N MET A 65 -28.59 -0.21 16.38
CA MET A 65 -29.84 -0.93 16.12
C MET A 65 -30.99 -0.41 17.03
N THR A 66 -32.29 -0.65 16.82
CA THR A 66 -33.02 -1.94 16.82
C THR A 66 -34.51 -1.71 16.56
N ALA A 67 -35.25 -2.68 16.01
CA ALA A 67 -36.69 -2.91 16.28
C ALA A 67 -37.10 -4.36 15.91
N THR A 68 -38.17 -4.86 16.53
CA THR A 68 -38.34 -6.31 16.83
C THR A 68 -39.54 -6.97 16.12
N SER A 69 -39.44 -8.30 15.94
CA SER A 69 -40.42 -9.20 15.31
C SER A 69 -41.60 -9.60 16.21
N ALA A 70 -42.57 -10.33 15.64
CA ALA A 70 -43.69 -10.99 16.33
C ALA A 70 -43.58 -12.54 16.28
N MET A 71 -44.29 -13.22 17.20
CA MET A 71 -43.99 -14.58 17.71
C MET A 71 -44.46 -15.80 16.88
N LEU A 72 -43.80 -16.96 17.16
CA LEU A 72 -44.22 -18.39 17.16
C LEU A 72 -43.32 -19.31 16.30
N PRO A 73 -43.14 -20.62 16.62
CA PRO A 73 -43.17 -21.33 17.91
C PRO A 73 -41.83 -22.08 18.23
N THR A 74 -41.75 -22.76 19.38
CA THR A 74 -40.54 -23.41 19.94
C THR A 74 -39.85 -24.44 19.03
N ASN A 75 -38.52 -24.36 18.87
CA ASN A 75 -37.73 -25.21 17.96
C ASN A 75 -36.63 -26.03 18.71
N PRO A 76 -36.56 -27.37 18.56
CA PRO A 76 -35.56 -28.23 19.22
C PRO A 76 -34.09 -28.05 18.77
N PHE A 77 -33.79 -27.18 17.80
CA PHE A 77 -32.42 -26.90 17.32
C PHE A 77 -31.45 -26.31 18.38
N ALA A 78 -31.98 -25.79 19.50
CA ALA A 78 -31.21 -24.94 20.41
C ALA A 78 -30.06 -25.63 21.16
N ALA A 79 -30.16 -26.94 21.42
CA ALA A 79 -29.12 -27.68 22.15
C ALA A 79 -27.88 -28.03 21.29
N PHE A 80 -27.83 -27.55 20.03
CA PHE A 80 -27.00 -28.16 19.01
C PHE A 80 -26.14 -27.24 18.17
N LEU A 81 -26.64 -26.03 17.88
CA LEU A 81 -25.77 -24.92 17.50
C LEU A 81 -24.68 -24.66 18.56
N ALA A 82 -24.87 -25.17 19.78
CA ALA A 82 -24.00 -25.21 20.96
C ALA A 82 -22.51 -25.60 20.77
N VAL A 83 -22.11 -26.16 19.63
CA VAL A 83 -20.79 -26.81 19.51
C VAL A 83 -19.86 -26.15 18.47
N SER A 84 -20.40 -25.39 17.50
CA SER A 84 -19.70 -25.14 16.23
C SER A 84 -18.75 -23.94 16.19
N LEU A 85 -18.81 -22.98 17.12
CA LEU A 85 -17.96 -21.78 17.15
C LEU A 85 -17.35 -21.55 18.55
N SER A 86 -16.29 -20.75 18.61
CA SER A 86 -15.59 -20.42 19.86
C SER A 86 -16.59 -19.88 20.89
N CYS A 87 -16.72 -20.59 22.02
CA CYS A 87 -17.76 -20.30 23.00
C CYS A 87 -17.66 -18.87 23.58
N PRO A 88 -16.48 -18.37 24.01
CA PRO A 88 -16.36 -16.99 24.41
C PRO A 88 -16.28 -16.08 23.19
N ASP A 89 -16.89 -14.91 23.35
CA ASP A 89 -16.62 -13.71 22.57
C ASP A 89 -15.11 -13.43 22.54
N VAL A 90 -14.53 -13.33 21.34
CA VAL A 90 -13.10 -13.09 21.18
C VAL A 90 -12.89 -11.59 20.99
N THR A 91 -12.41 -10.93 22.03
CA THR A 91 -11.90 -9.56 21.92
C THR A 91 -10.64 -9.57 21.07
N LEU A 92 -10.67 -8.87 19.94
CA LEU A 92 -9.50 -8.73 19.09
C LEU A 92 -8.46 -7.85 19.80
N GLY A 93 -7.20 -8.32 19.80
CA GLY A 93 -6.09 -7.61 20.41
C GLY A 93 -5.55 -6.48 19.53
N ALA A 94 -4.83 -5.54 20.16
CA ALA A 94 -4.17 -4.40 19.52
C ALA A 94 -3.32 -4.75 18.29
N GLU A 95 -2.81 -5.98 18.23
CA GLU A 95 -1.95 -6.50 17.17
C GLU A 95 -2.63 -6.59 15.79
N LEU A 96 -3.96 -6.61 15.72
CA LEU A 96 -4.71 -6.53 14.46
C LEU A 96 -4.90 -5.09 13.96
N GLY A 97 -4.45 -4.10 14.74
CA GLY A 97 -4.62 -2.67 14.49
C GLY A 97 -5.61 -2.04 15.48
N ALA A 98 -5.41 -0.75 15.77
CA ALA A 98 -6.24 -0.01 16.72
C ALA A 98 -7.73 0.05 16.34
N ASP A 99 -8.06 -0.13 15.06
CA ASP A 99 -9.45 -0.20 14.57
C ASP A 99 -10.18 -1.48 14.98
N PHE A 100 -9.43 -2.53 15.34
CA PHE A 100 -9.95 -3.81 15.83
C PHE A 100 -9.66 -4.01 17.33
N GLU A 101 -8.83 -3.17 17.95
CA GLU A 101 -8.51 -3.29 19.37
C GLU A 101 -9.76 -3.11 20.24
N GLY A 102 -10.14 -4.16 20.96
CA GLY A 102 -11.35 -4.14 21.78
C GLY A 102 -12.64 -4.45 21.01
N ASP A 103 -12.59 -4.58 19.68
CA ASP A 103 -13.73 -5.10 18.92
C ASP A 103 -13.93 -6.57 19.28
N VAL A 104 -15.12 -6.87 19.78
CA VAL A 104 -15.53 -8.24 20.08
C VAL A 104 -15.98 -8.89 18.77
N VAL A 105 -15.25 -9.89 18.30
CA VAL A 105 -15.82 -10.85 17.34
C VAL A 105 -16.87 -11.65 18.09
N PRO A 106 -18.16 -11.58 17.68
CA PRO A 106 -19.24 -12.29 18.34
C PRO A 106 -18.91 -13.78 18.39
N GLY A 107 -18.63 -14.25 19.59
CA GLY A 107 -18.48 -15.66 19.87
C GLY A 107 -19.85 -16.31 19.88
N MET A 108 -19.85 -17.59 20.17
CA MET A 108 -21.10 -18.33 20.21
C MET A 108 -22.00 -17.91 21.39
N ASN A 109 -21.43 -17.29 22.45
CA ASN A 109 -22.20 -16.58 23.47
C ASN A 109 -23.01 -15.41 22.89
N ALA A 110 -22.39 -14.50 22.12
CA ALA A 110 -23.11 -13.41 21.48
C ALA A 110 -24.17 -13.88 20.47
N MET A 111 -23.98 -15.02 19.80
CA MET A 111 -25.03 -15.66 18.98
C MET A 111 -26.25 -16.14 19.79
N VAL A 112 -26.06 -16.31 21.10
CA VAL A 112 -27.04 -16.91 22.01
C VAL A 112 -27.73 -15.87 22.85
N THR A 113 -27.03 -14.79 23.23
CA THR A 113 -27.58 -13.68 24.02
C THR A 113 -27.95 -12.46 23.19
N GLY A 114 -27.42 -12.33 21.97
CA GLY A 114 -27.65 -11.21 21.06
C GLY A 114 -28.32 -11.63 19.74
N PRO A 115 -29.22 -10.80 19.18
CA PRO A 115 -29.75 -11.02 17.84
C PRO A 115 -28.62 -10.86 16.81
N MET A 116 -28.62 -11.72 15.79
CA MET A 116 -27.67 -11.66 14.68
C MET A 116 -28.38 -11.21 13.41
N THR A 117 -27.77 -10.32 12.62
CA THR A 117 -28.30 -9.94 11.31
C THR A 117 -27.57 -10.69 10.19
N LEU A 118 -28.22 -11.69 9.59
CA LEU A 118 -27.74 -12.39 8.38
C LEU A 118 -28.47 -11.86 7.15
N GLU A 119 -27.72 -11.30 6.21
CA GLU A 119 -28.21 -10.76 4.93
C GLU A 119 -29.36 -9.74 5.08
N GLY A 120 -29.35 -8.95 6.16
CA GLY A 120 -30.40 -7.98 6.50
C GLY A 120 -31.61 -8.58 7.25
N THR A 121 -31.63 -9.90 7.46
CA THR A 121 -32.63 -10.61 8.25
C THR A 121 -32.14 -10.76 9.69
N ASN A 122 -32.90 -10.25 10.66
CA ASN A 122 -32.61 -10.49 12.08
C ASN A 122 -33.01 -11.91 12.48
N VAL A 123 -32.00 -12.72 12.80
CA VAL A 123 -32.11 -14.02 13.46
C VAL A 123 -32.18 -13.76 14.97
N PRO A 124 -33.27 -14.15 15.67
CA PRO A 124 -33.37 -13.98 17.11
C PRO A 124 -32.23 -14.72 17.85
N PRO A 125 -31.79 -14.21 19.02
CA PRO A 125 -30.78 -14.87 19.83
C PRO A 125 -31.20 -16.29 20.18
N LEU A 126 -30.23 -17.21 20.27
CA LEU A 126 -30.56 -18.62 20.55
C LEU A 126 -31.27 -18.81 21.91
N SER A 127 -31.10 -17.87 22.86
CA SER A 127 -31.85 -17.82 24.12
C SER A 127 -33.36 -17.85 23.93
N ASP A 128 -33.88 -17.22 22.88
CA ASP A 128 -35.33 -17.12 22.61
C ASP A 128 -35.96 -18.48 22.26
N TYR A 129 -35.12 -19.46 21.90
CA TYR A 129 -35.51 -20.84 21.64
C TYR A 129 -35.25 -21.79 22.82
N THR A 130 -34.76 -21.27 23.97
CA THR A 130 -34.48 -22.04 25.20
C THR A 130 -35.22 -21.49 26.41
N THR A 131 -35.83 -22.36 27.22
CA THR A 131 -36.55 -21.96 28.45
C THR A 131 -35.67 -21.81 29.69
N SER A 132 -34.37 -22.07 29.57
CA SER A 132 -33.38 -22.01 30.65
C SER A 132 -32.08 -21.47 30.11
N THR A 133 -31.43 -20.54 30.82
CA THR A 133 -30.10 -20.02 30.47
C THR A 133 -29.13 -21.20 30.29
N PRO A 134 -28.66 -21.46 29.07
CA PRO A 134 -27.92 -22.69 28.81
C PRO A 134 -26.51 -22.59 29.40
N THR A 135 -26.24 -23.36 30.45
CA THR A 135 -24.91 -23.50 31.03
C THR A 135 -24.07 -24.47 30.20
N TRP A 136 -23.50 -23.99 29.09
CA TRP A 136 -22.55 -24.77 28.30
C TRP A 136 -21.13 -24.65 28.85
N SER A 137 -20.59 -25.75 29.35
CA SER A 137 -19.15 -25.97 29.33
C SER A 137 -18.76 -26.36 27.89
N CYS A 138 -17.80 -25.65 27.27
CA CYS A 138 -17.25 -26.09 25.98
C CYS A 138 -16.78 -27.56 26.12
N PRO A 139 -17.33 -28.52 25.37
CA PRO A 139 -16.82 -29.88 25.42
C PRO A 139 -15.41 -29.89 24.83
N SER A 140 -14.43 -30.36 25.60
CA SER A 140 -13.17 -30.77 25.01
C SER A 140 -13.46 -31.85 23.95
N LEU A 141 -12.80 -31.77 22.80
CA LEU A 141 -13.01 -32.64 21.62
C LEU A 141 -12.70 -34.14 21.83
N THR A 142 -12.53 -34.56 23.08
CA THR A 142 -12.52 -35.94 23.56
C THR A 142 -13.93 -36.55 23.46
N THR A 143 -14.30 -36.95 22.24
CA THR A 143 -15.49 -37.76 21.87
C THR A 143 -16.85 -37.21 22.33
N PRO A 144 -17.51 -36.36 21.53
CA PRO A 144 -18.88 -35.92 21.80
C PRO A 144 -19.89 -37.03 21.45
N THR A 145 -20.26 -37.85 22.44
CA THR A 145 -21.41 -38.76 22.32
C THR A 145 -22.71 -37.96 22.42
N CYS A 146 -23.39 -37.71 21.30
CA CYS A 146 -24.68 -37.05 21.27
C CYS A 146 -25.74 -37.92 21.98
N ALA A 147 -26.40 -37.37 23.01
CA ALA A 147 -27.41 -38.11 23.77
C ALA A 147 -28.71 -38.29 22.95
N PRO A 148 -29.39 -39.46 23.03
CA PRO A 148 -30.61 -39.70 22.27
C PRO A 148 -31.77 -38.82 22.76
N GLY A 149 -32.46 -38.15 21.85
CA GLY A 149 -33.54 -37.21 22.16
C GLY A 149 -34.05 -36.43 20.95
N PRO A 150 -35.09 -35.58 21.10
CA PRO A 150 -35.73 -34.84 20.00
C PRO A 150 -34.81 -33.81 19.32
N THR A 151 -33.62 -33.65 19.86
CA THR A 151 -32.63 -32.65 19.51
C THR A 151 -31.37 -33.30 18.87
N GLN A 152 -31.18 -34.63 19.02
CA GLN A 152 -30.00 -35.42 18.63
C GLN A 152 -29.44 -35.14 17.23
N ALA A 153 -30.31 -34.97 16.22
CA ALA A 153 -29.92 -34.72 14.83
C ALA A 153 -29.00 -33.48 14.67
N GLY A 154 -29.08 -32.52 15.58
CA GLY A 154 -28.16 -31.38 15.61
C GLY A 154 -26.75 -31.70 16.14
N CYS A 155 -26.58 -32.74 16.97
CA CYS A 155 -25.34 -33.44 17.42
C CYS A 155 -24.58 -33.88 16.22
N GLU A 156 -25.23 -34.77 15.49
CA GLU A 156 -24.68 -35.33 14.28
C GLU A 156 -24.35 -34.20 13.29
N ALA A 157 -25.21 -33.19 13.10
CA ALA A 157 -24.93 -32.05 12.22
C ALA A 157 -23.79 -31.12 12.71
N SER A 158 -23.71 -30.80 13.99
CA SER A 158 -22.78 -29.78 14.51
C SER A 158 -21.42 -30.37 14.92
N VAL A 159 -21.39 -31.63 15.36
CA VAL A 159 -20.16 -32.43 15.46
C VAL A 159 -19.58 -32.65 14.07
N ALA A 160 -20.39 -33.04 13.08
CA ALA A 160 -19.94 -33.15 11.69
C ALA A 160 -19.40 -31.81 11.17
N PHE A 161 -20.10 -30.69 11.39
CA PHE A 161 -19.57 -29.38 10.98
C PHE A 161 -18.20 -29.05 11.62
N ILE A 162 -17.97 -29.41 12.89
CA ILE A 162 -16.66 -29.17 13.52
C ILE A 162 -15.60 -30.07 12.89
N GLN A 163 -15.87 -31.38 12.80
CA GLN A 163 -14.90 -32.39 12.35
C GLN A 163 -14.61 -32.29 10.84
N ASP A 164 -15.64 -31.98 10.03
CA ASP A 164 -15.54 -31.96 8.57
C ASP A 164 -15.20 -30.57 8.02
N ALA A 165 -15.65 -29.48 8.67
CA ALA A 165 -15.43 -28.13 8.18
C ALA A 165 -14.38 -27.34 8.97
N LYS A 166 -14.34 -27.42 10.32
CA LYS A 166 -13.44 -26.57 11.13
C LYS A 166 -12.12 -27.18 11.51
N GLU A 167 -12.10 -28.43 11.97
CA GLU A 167 -10.87 -29.15 12.29
C GLU A 167 -9.91 -29.15 11.09
N PRO A 168 -10.35 -29.33 9.82
CA PRO A 168 -9.47 -29.23 8.65
C PRO A 168 -9.08 -27.80 8.26
N LEU A 169 -9.72 -26.76 8.80
CA LEU A 169 -9.29 -25.36 8.66
C LEU A 169 -8.23 -24.98 9.71
N VAL A 170 -8.35 -25.49 10.94
CA VAL A 170 -7.39 -25.20 12.03
C VAL A 170 -6.13 -26.05 11.88
N THR A 171 -6.28 -27.34 11.58
CA THR A 171 -5.16 -28.31 11.52
C THR A 171 -4.63 -28.54 10.12
N GLY A 172 -5.44 -28.28 9.09
CA GLY A 172 -5.08 -28.55 7.71
C GLY A 172 -4.28 -27.42 7.07
N ASN A 173 -3.35 -27.79 6.19
CA ASN A 173 -2.61 -26.85 5.35
C ASN A 173 -3.50 -26.35 4.20
N ARG A 174 -4.56 -25.59 4.53
CA ARG A 174 -5.56 -25.06 3.59
C ARG A 174 -5.21 -23.66 3.07
N PHE A 175 -4.36 -22.92 3.77
CA PHE A 175 -4.00 -21.55 3.42
C PHE A 175 -2.83 -21.51 2.44
N LYS A 176 -2.78 -20.49 1.59
CA LYS A 176 -1.73 -20.30 0.59
C LYS A 176 -0.83 -19.13 1.00
N CYS A 177 0.33 -19.44 1.58
CA CYS A 177 1.33 -18.45 1.94
C CYS A 177 2.27 -18.20 0.75
N THR A 178 2.41 -16.95 0.30
CA THR A 178 3.23 -16.59 -0.87
C THR A 178 4.39 -15.70 -0.45
N TYR A 179 5.62 -16.17 -0.71
CA TYR A 179 6.85 -15.51 -0.27
C TYR A 179 7.80 -15.27 -1.45
N LEU A 180 8.71 -14.31 -1.27
CA LEU A 180 9.76 -14.00 -2.23
C LEU A 180 10.91 -15.03 -2.12
N VAL A 181 11.57 -15.34 -3.24
CA VAL A 181 12.77 -16.18 -3.28
C VAL A 181 13.86 -15.50 -4.10
N THR A 182 15.11 -15.66 -3.67
CA THR A 182 16.27 -14.95 -4.25
C THR A 182 16.71 -15.45 -5.62
N SER A 183 16.24 -16.59 -6.10
CA SER A 183 16.65 -17.14 -7.40
C SER A 183 15.54 -17.96 -8.07
N MET A 184 15.61 -18.08 -9.40
CA MET A 184 14.67 -18.91 -10.16
C MET A 184 14.84 -20.39 -9.76
N GLY A 185 13.87 -20.93 -9.03
CA GLY A 185 13.92 -22.29 -8.49
C GLY A 185 14.48 -22.41 -7.07
N GLY A 186 14.95 -21.31 -6.46
CA GLY A 186 15.31 -21.29 -5.04
C GLY A 186 14.11 -21.55 -4.12
N ASN A 187 14.35 -22.26 -3.02
CA ASN A 187 13.37 -22.48 -1.94
C ASN A 187 13.66 -21.61 -0.70
N THR A 188 14.78 -20.89 -0.67
CA THR A 188 15.14 -19.98 0.43
C THR A 188 14.23 -18.76 0.39
N ARG A 189 13.39 -18.60 1.43
CA ARG A 189 12.58 -17.39 1.61
C ARG A 189 13.49 -16.18 1.73
N CYS A 190 13.33 -15.22 0.82
CA CYS A 190 13.83 -13.87 1.00
C CYS A 190 12.80 -13.05 1.79
N ARG A 191 13.28 -12.22 2.72
CA ARG A 191 12.46 -11.28 3.48
C ARG A 191 12.97 -9.86 3.25
N PRO A 192 12.19 -8.96 2.63
CA PRO A 192 12.56 -7.55 2.55
C PRO A 192 12.86 -6.91 3.91
N ALA A 193 12.21 -7.35 5.00
CA ALA A 193 12.56 -6.92 6.36
C ALA A 193 14.02 -7.22 6.79
N SER A 194 14.73 -8.10 6.07
CA SER A 194 16.16 -8.39 6.29
C SER A 194 17.12 -7.59 5.39
N MET A 195 16.60 -6.64 4.61
CA MET A 195 17.44 -5.69 3.85
C MET A 195 18.20 -4.76 4.81
N VAL A 196 19.50 -4.61 4.59
CA VAL A 196 20.37 -3.74 5.40
C VAL A 196 21.03 -2.71 4.49
N LYS A 197 20.79 -1.43 4.80
CA LYS A 197 21.44 -0.29 4.16
C LYS A 197 22.89 -0.19 4.64
N ASN A 198 23.82 -0.27 3.70
CA ASN A 198 25.27 -0.13 3.95
C ASN A 198 25.75 1.31 3.69
N GLY A 199 25.09 2.00 2.76
CA GLY A 199 25.37 3.38 2.36
C GLY A 199 24.19 3.98 1.58
N PRO A 200 24.29 5.22 1.07
CA PRO A 200 23.32 5.77 0.13
C PRO A 200 23.25 4.90 -1.13
N GLY A 201 22.07 4.38 -1.49
CA GLY A 201 21.87 3.50 -2.64
C GLY A 201 22.44 2.07 -2.50
N ASP A 202 23.37 1.80 -1.56
CA ASP A 202 23.92 0.46 -1.32
C ASP A 202 23.13 -0.31 -0.25
N TRP A 203 22.50 -1.39 -0.69
CA TRP A 203 21.65 -2.26 0.12
C TRP A 203 22.02 -3.72 -0.05
N SER A 204 22.28 -4.40 1.06
CA SER A 204 22.47 -5.84 1.13
C SER A 204 21.19 -6.58 1.55
N GLY A 205 21.09 -7.86 1.21
CA GLY A 205 19.90 -8.67 1.52
C GLY A 205 18.69 -8.38 0.64
N THR A 206 18.85 -7.65 -0.48
CA THR A 206 17.74 -7.36 -1.40
C THR A 206 17.19 -8.63 -2.04
N CYS A 207 15.86 -8.71 -2.19
CA CYS A 207 15.19 -9.84 -2.85
C CYS A 207 15.21 -9.76 -4.38
N LEU A 208 16.12 -8.96 -4.94
CA LEU A 208 16.27 -8.70 -6.38
C LEU A 208 17.37 -9.60 -6.92
N TYR A 209 17.08 -10.35 -7.99
CA TYR A 209 18.03 -11.29 -8.58
C TYR A 209 18.73 -10.72 -9.82
N GLY A 210 20.06 -10.60 -9.71
CA GLY A 210 20.96 -10.20 -10.77
C GLY A 210 20.73 -8.76 -11.29
N SER A 211 21.46 -8.39 -12.34
CA SER A 211 21.35 -7.08 -12.99
C SER A 211 19.98 -6.78 -13.63
N THR A 212 19.08 -7.77 -13.69
CA THR A 212 17.72 -7.59 -14.20
C THR A 212 16.71 -7.10 -13.15
N PHE A 213 17.13 -6.98 -11.88
CA PHE A 213 16.29 -6.56 -10.75
C PHE A 213 14.94 -7.30 -10.66
N ARG A 214 14.94 -8.60 -10.95
CA ARG A 214 13.73 -9.44 -10.93
C ARG A 214 13.52 -10.08 -9.57
N THR A 215 12.29 -10.03 -9.07
CA THR A 215 11.84 -10.85 -7.95
C THR A 215 11.20 -12.14 -8.45
N TYR A 216 11.21 -13.18 -7.63
CA TYR A 216 10.47 -14.43 -7.87
C TYR A 216 9.58 -14.72 -6.67
N THR A 217 8.37 -15.21 -6.92
CA THR A 217 7.42 -15.63 -5.88
C THR A 217 7.29 -17.16 -5.84
N ARG A 218 7.06 -17.69 -4.64
CA ARG A 218 6.68 -19.08 -4.41
C ARG A 218 5.50 -19.13 -3.44
N THR A 219 4.51 -19.94 -3.78
CA THR A 219 3.37 -20.23 -2.92
C THR A 219 3.53 -21.60 -2.30
N ARG A 220 3.30 -21.72 -0.98
CA ARG A 220 3.21 -22.99 -0.26
C ARG A 220 1.87 -23.11 0.45
N ASP A 221 1.41 -24.33 0.63
CA ASP A 221 0.35 -24.63 1.58
C ASP A 221 0.88 -24.44 3.01
N CYS A 222 0.08 -23.79 3.86
CA CYS A 222 0.44 -23.44 5.23
C CYS A 222 -0.77 -23.57 6.17
N THR A 223 -0.47 -23.72 7.47
CA THR A 223 -1.48 -23.73 8.55
C THR A 223 -2.05 -22.33 8.81
N LEU A 224 -3.17 -22.25 9.53
CA LEU A 224 -3.76 -20.96 9.95
C LEU A 224 -2.76 -20.11 10.76
N ALA A 225 -2.00 -20.71 11.68
CA ALA A 225 -1.03 -20.00 12.50
C ALA A 225 0.17 -19.48 11.67
N GLU A 226 0.66 -20.27 10.70
CA GLU A 226 1.67 -19.79 9.76
C GLU A 226 1.14 -18.67 8.85
N PHE A 227 -0.14 -18.71 8.48
CA PHE A 227 -0.79 -17.66 7.68
C PHE A 227 -0.95 -16.36 8.46
N GLU A 228 -1.36 -16.40 9.73
CA GLU A 228 -1.40 -15.22 10.60
C GLU A 228 -0.01 -14.59 10.73
N GLN A 229 1.01 -15.39 11.02
CA GLN A 229 2.39 -14.88 11.10
C GLN A 229 2.88 -14.33 9.75
N HIS A 230 2.47 -14.93 8.63
CA HIS A 230 2.80 -14.44 7.30
C HIS A 230 2.17 -13.07 6.99
N VAL A 231 0.95 -12.81 7.47
CA VAL A 231 0.29 -11.50 7.36
C VAL A 231 0.95 -10.47 8.28
N LYS A 232 1.30 -10.84 9.52
CA LYS A 232 2.07 -9.97 10.43
C LYS A 232 3.45 -9.60 9.83
N ASP A 233 4.19 -10.61 9.36
CA ASP A 233 5.48 -10.46 8.67
C ASP A 233 5.41 -9.50 7.46
N ALA A 234 4.28 -9.46 6.75
CA ALA A 234 4.13 -8.69 5.52
C ALA A 234 4.12 -7.18 5.77
N LYS A 235 3.76 -6.73 6.98
CA LYS A 235 3.85 -5.31 7.37
C LYS A 235 5.32 -4.87 7.37
N ASP A 236 6.16 -5.58 8.11
CA ASP A 236 7.59 -5.27 8.24
C ASP A 236 8.31 -5.38 6.88
N ASP A 237 7.93 -6.38 6.07
CA ASP A 237 8.44 -6.55 4.70
C ASP A 237 8.03 -5.35 3.80
N LEU A 238 6.83 -4.76 3.95
CA LEU A 238 6.39 -3.57 3.20
C LEU A 238 7.06 -2.28 3.67
N GLU A 239 7.13 -2.04 4.98
CA GLU A 239 7.81 -0.85 5.54
C GLU A 239 9.26 -0.76 5.05
N LYS A 240 9.97 -1.90 5.01
CA LYS A 240 11.36 -1.94 4.52
C LYS A 240 11.51 -1.77 3.00
N VAL A 241 10.51 -2.18 2.21
CA VAL A 241 10.49 -1.91 0.75
C VAL A 241 10.29 -0.43 0.46
N PHE A 242 9.48 0.29 1.24
CA PHE A 242 9.34 1.74 1.07
C PHE A 242 10.63 2.48 1.44
N GLU A 243 11.27 2.13 2.57
CA GLU A 243 12.57 2.69 2.96
C GLU A 243 13.66 2.50 1.88
N TYR A 244 13.67 1.31 1.24
CA TYR A 244 14.54 1.00 0.11
C TYR A 244 14.22 1.83 -1.15
N PHE A 245 12.94 2.02 -1.46
CA PHE A 245 12.50 2.78 -2.63
C PHE A 245 12.78 4.29 -2.48
N ASP A 246 12.56 4.86 -1.30
CA ASP A 246 12.80 6.28 -1.03
C ASP A 246 14.30 6.63 -1.12
N ASP A 247 15.18 5.75 -0.62
CA ASP A 247 16.63 5.94 -0.72
C ASP A 247 17.17 5.83 -2.16
N ILE A 248 16.65 4.86 -2.91
CA ILE A 248 17.04 4.67 -4.31
C ILE A 248 16.49 5.77 -5.20
N THR A 249 15.27 6.26 -4.96
CA THR A 249 14.72 7.37 -5.74
C THR A 249 15.46 8.68 -5.48
N ALA A 250 15.89 8.96 -4.25
CA ALA A 250 16.79 10.08 -3.97
C ALA A 250 18.10 9.96 -4.78
N THR A 251 18.76 8.80 -4.74
CA THR A 251 20.03 8.56 -5.45
C THR A 251 19.88 8.68 -6.97
N LEU A 252 18.86 8.06 -7.57
CA LEU A 252 18.64 8.11 -9.02
C LEU A 252 18.30 9.52 -9.53
N VAL A 253 17.65 10.37 -8.74
CA VAL A 253 17.36 11.75 -9.16
C VAL A 253 18.66 12.53 -9.34
N ASP A 254 19.60 12.43 -8.39
CA ASP A 254 20.89 13.12 -8.46
C ASP A 254 21.75 12.60 -9.62
N ASP A 255 21.81 11.28 -9.82
CA ASP A 255 22.51 10.66 -10.96
C ASP A 255 21.93 11.13 -12.31
N ILE A 256 20.60 11.10 -12.47
CA ILE A 256 19.93 11.51 -13.71
C ILE A 256 20.14 13.00 -14.00
N LEU A 257 20.09 13.86 -12.98
CA LEU A 257 20.34 15.30 -13.14
C LEU A 257 21.79 15.56 -13.56
N THR A 258 22.75 14.86 -12.94
CA THR A 258 24.18 14.98 -13.24
C THR A 258 24.51 14.49 -14.66
N ASP A 259 24.01 13.32 -15.05
CA ASP A 259 24.19 12.76 -16.41
C ASP A 259 23.55 13.65 -17.48
N LEU A 260 22.36 14.21 -17.21
CA LEU A 260 21.69 15.12 -18.13
C LEU A 260 22.44 16.44 -18.27
N GLN A 261 22.99 16.97 -17.17
CA GLN A 261 23.84 18.17 -17.18
C GLN A 261 25.13 17.94 -17.98
N ASP A 262 25.87 16.85 -17.74
CA ASP A 262 27.08 16.55 -18.52
C ASP A 262 26.75 16.32 -20.00
N LEU A 263 25.66 15.60 -20.32
CA LEU A 263 25.25 15.39 -21.70
C LEU A 263 24.96 16.73 -22.41
N VAL A 264 24.24 17.66 -21.76
CA VAL A 264 24.01 19.01 -22.29
C VAL A 264 25.32 19.79 -22.44
N GLN A 265 26.22 19.71 -21.45
CA GLN A 265 27.48 20.44 -21.46
C GLN A 265 28.45 19.91 -22.55
N ARG A 266 28.46 18.58 -22.76
CA ARG A 266 29.26 17.86 -23.76
C ARG A 266 28.74 18.04 -25.18
N GLU A 267 27.44 17.85 -25.39
CA GLU A 267 26.83 17.80 -26.72
C GLU A 267 26.31 19.15 -27.23
N VAL A 268 25.84 20.03 -26.34
CA VAL A 268 25.30 21.34 -26.71
C VAL A 268 26.35 22.42 -26.45
N ILE A 269 26.74 22.63 -25.19
CA ILE A 269 27.54 23.80 -24.80
C ILE A 269 28.92 23.75 -25.48
N ARG A 270 29.67 22.65 -25.33
CA ARG A 270 31.02 22.50 -25.90
C ARG A 270 31.05 22.59 -27.43
N LYS A 271 30.03 22.07 -28.13
CA LYS A 271 29.94 22.19 -29.59
C LYS A 271 29.63 23.63 -30.02
N VAL A 272 28.80 24.34 -29.27
CA VAL A 272 28.54 25.77 -29.51
C VAL A 272 29.79 26.61 -29.22
N THR A 273 30.47 26.44 -28.09
CA THR A 273 31.70 27.21 -27.79
C THR A 273 32.77 26.99 -28.85
N ASN A 274 33.02 25.74 -29.25
CA ASN A 274 33.99 25.42 -30.31
C ASN A 274 33.65 26.06 -31.66
N LEU A 275 32.37 26.28 -31.97
CA LEU A 275 31.95 27.04 -33.15
C LEU A 275 32.14 28.55 -32.97
N LEU A 276 31.85 29.08 -31.79
CA LEU A 276 31.99 30.50 -31.48
C LEU A 276 33.46 30.96 -31.43
N ASP A 277 34.36 30.14 -30.90
CA ASP A 277 35.81 30.43 -30.85
C ASP A 277 36.44 30.57 -32.25
N ASN A 278 35.82 29.98 -33.28
CA ASN A 278 36.23 30.08 -34.68
C ASN A 278 35.51 31.20 -35.45
N LEU A 279 34.55 31.92 -34.84
CA LEU A 279 33.75 32.95 -35.48
C LEU A 279 34.17 34.35 -35.00
N ASN A 280 34.96 35.05 -35.82
CA ASN A 280 35.31 36.46 -35.62
C ASN A 280 34.08 37.31 -35.25
N CYS A 281 34.18 38.09 -34.16
CA CYS A 281 33.05 38.74 -33.47
C CYS A 281 32.20 39.71 -34.32
N GLY A 282 32.63 40.06 -35.54
CA GLY A 282 31.86 40.89 -36.47
C GLY A 282 30.52 40.26 -36.91
N PHE A 283 30.44 38.93 -37.06
CA PHE A 283 29.20 38.25 -37.48
C PHE A 283 28.17 38.15 -36.35
N MET A 284 28.62 38.10 -35.09
CA MET A 284 27.75 37.88 -33.93
C MET A 284 26.65 38.94 -33.79
N ARG A 285 26.90 40.21 -34.13
CA ARG A 285 25.97 41.30 -33.79
C ARG A 285 24.63 41.20 -34.54
N GLU A 286 24.66 40.90 -35.83
CA GLU A 286 23.45 40.74 -36.64
C GLU A 286 22.73 39.42 -36.32
N PHE A 287 23.50 38.35 -36.08
CA PHE A 287 22.93 37.06 -35.65
C PHE A 287 22.26 37.16 -34.28
N TRP A 288 22.88 37.85 -33.30
CA TRP A 288 22.27 38.06 -31.98
C TRP A 288 20.98 38.86 -32.08
N GLN A 289 20.94 39.99 -32.80
CA GLN A 289 19.67 40.72 -32.99
C GLN A 289 18.59 39.83 -33.61
N GLY A 290 18.91 39.10 -34.69
CA GLY A 290 17.97 38.18 -35.32
C GLY A 290 17.51 37.05 -34.40
N LEU A 291 18.39 36.52 -33.55
CA LEU A 291 18.06 35.46 -32.59
C LEU A 291 17.22 35.99 -31.43
N THR A 292 17.55 37.16 -30.84
CA THR A 292 16.72 37.78 -29.79
C THR A 292 15.34 38.12 -30.32
N ASP A 293 15.23 38.69 -31.52
CA ASP A 293 13.92 39.06 -32.10
C ASP A 293 13.06 37.83 -32.38
N ASN A 294 13.64 36.77 -32.95
CA ASN A 294 12.92 35.51 -33.17
C ASN A 294 12.54 34.80 -31.86
N MET A 295 13.45 34.77 -30.88
CA MET A 295 13.21 34.14 -29.58
C MET A 295 12.23 34.94 -28.74
N CYS A 296 12.26 36.28 -28.80
CA CYS A 296 11.29 37.14 -28.12
C CYS A 296 9.91 36.99 -28.75
N TYR A 297 9.79 37.10 -30.08
CA TYR A 297 8.49 37.00 -30.77
C TYR A 297 7.87 35.60 -30.67
N ARG A 298 8.64 34.53 -30.93
CA ARG A 298 8.14 33.14 -30.84
C ARG A 298 8.03 32.65 -29.40
N GLY A 299 8.99 33.00 -28.55
CA GLY A 299 9.01 32.64 -27.13
C GLY A 299 7.86 33.26 -26.35
N MET A 300 7.58 34.57 -26.52
CA MET A 300 6.39 35.17 -25.90
C MET A 300 5.08 34.48 -26.31
N ASN A 301 4.98 34.01 -27.55
CA ASN A 301 3.79 33.29 -28.01
C ASN A 301 3.72 31.87 -27.41
N GLY A 302 4.86 31.19 -27.25
CA GLY A 302 4.97 29.92 -26.52
C GLY A 302 4.62 30.06 -25.05
N PHE A 303 5.18 31.04 -24.34
CA PHE A 303 4.89 31.32 -22.94
C PHE A 303 3.41 31.67 -22.71
N ARG A 304 2.76 32.38 -23.64
CA ARG A 304 1.29 32.60 -23.57
C ARG A 304 0.51 31.29 -23.68
N LEU A 305 0.93 30.36 -24.54
CA LEU A 305 0.26 29.08 -24.70
C LEU A 305 0.45 28.18 -23.46
N ILE A 306 1.64 28.20 -22.86
CA ILE A 306 1.95 27.51 -21.59
C ILE A 306 1.19 28.14 -20.41
N ALA A 307 1.15 29.47 -20.31
CA ALA A 307 0.37 30.15 -19.28
C ALA A 307 -1.13 29.79 -19.38
N ASN A 308 -1.67 29.74 -20.60
CA ASN A 308 -3.06 29.31 -20.83
C ASN A 308 -3.30 27.84 -20.43
N SER A 309 -2.35 26.92 -20.66
CA SER A 309 -2.52 25.52 -20.24
C SER A 309 -2.49 25.36 -18.72
N TYR A 310 -1.67 26.13 -18.00
CA TYR A 310 -1.72 26.19 -16.53
C TYR A 310 -3.04 26.75 -16.00
N VAL A 311 -3.60 27.80 -16.62
CA VAL A 311 -4.92 28.35 -16.25
C VAL A 311 -6.03 27.32 -16.45
N ILE A 312 -6.01 26.58 -17.56
CA ILE A 312 -6.99 25.51 -17.84
C ILE A 312 -6.82 24.36 -16.84
N SER A 313 -5.58 23.95 -16.53
CA SER A 313 -5.28 22.90 -15.54
C SER A 313 -5.76 23.28 -14.13
N GLY A 314 -5.49 24.52 -13.70
CA GLY A 314 -5.99 25.04 -12.42
C GLY A 314 -7.52 25.08 -12.34
N LEU A 315 -8.19 25.46 -13.43
CA LEU A 315 -9.65 25.47 -13.51
C LEU A 315 -10.24 24.05 -13.47
N LEU A 316 -9.63 23.08 -14.16
CA LEU A 316 -10.01 21.66 -14.06
C LEU A 316 -9.79 21.09 -12.66
N SER A 317 -8.67 21.42 -12.01
CA SER A 317 -8.38 21.02 -10.63
C SER A 317 -9.43 21.58 -9.65
N LEU A 318 -9.84 22.84 -9.82
CA LEU A 318 -10.90 23.47 -9.03
C LEU A 318 -12.26 22.76 -9.25
N ILE A 319 -12.60 22.40 -10.48
CA ILE A 319 -13.81 21.63 -10.79
C ILE A 319 -13.79 20.26 -10.10
N ILE A 320 -12.66 19.53 -10.13
CA ILE A 320 -12.52 18.25 -9.42
C ILE A 320 -12.65 18.44 -7.91
N ALA A 321 -12.05 19.48 -7.34
CA ALA A 321 -12.19 19.80 -5.91
C ALA A 321 -13.66 20.06 -5.53
N LEU A 322 -14.44 20.77 -6.36
CA LEU A 322 -15.87 20.96 -6.15
C LEU A 322 -16.65 19.63 -6.24
N PHE A 323 -16.33 18.75 -7.19
CA PHE A 323 -16.94 17.42 -7.31
C PHE A 323 -16.68 16.52 -6.10
N ILE A 324 -15.57 16.71 -5.37
CA ILE A 324 -15.27 15.98 -4.13
C ILE A 324 -15.95 16.65 -2.92
N LEU A 325 -15.86 17.98 -2.82
CA LEU A 325 -16.38 18.73 -1.68
C LEU A 325 -17.90 18.77 -1.58
N VAL A 326 -18.63 18.83 -2.70
CA VAL A 326 -20.10 18.91 -2.69
C VAL A 326 -20.75 17.63 -2.15
N PRO A 327 -20.42 16.40 -2.63
CA PRO A 327 -20.94 15.17 -2.04
C PRO A 327 -20.50 14.96 -0.59
N TRP A 328 -19.26 15.32 -0.23
CA TRP A 328 -18.79 15.26 1.15
C TRP A 328 -19.60 16.17 2.07
N LYS A 329 -19.89 17.41 1.64
CA LYS A 329 -20.75 18.33 2.38
C LYS A 329 -22.18 17.82 2.51
N ILE A 330 -22.80 17.36 1.43
CA ILE A 330 -24.15 16.77 1.47
C ILE A 330 -24.20 15.56 2.41
N SER A 331 -23.19 14.70 2.38
CA SER A 331 -23.08 13.54 3.28
C SER A 331 -22.98 13.97 4.75
N ARG A 332 -22.13 14.96 5.05
CA ARG A 332 -21.95 15.48 6.41
C ARG A 332 -23.19 16.22 6.93
N ASP A 333 -23.78 17.09 6.12
CA ASP A 333 -24.98 17.86 6.51
C ASP A 333 -26.18 16.92 6.75
N ASN A 334 -26.29 15.83 6.00
CA ASN A 334 -27.25 14.75 6.28
C ASN A 334 -26.92 14.02 7.60
N ALA A 335 -25.66 13.64 7.82
CA ALA A 335 -25.22 12.97 9.04
C ALA A 335 -25.47 13.83 10.30
N ASP A 336 -25.22 15.14 10.23
CA ASP A 336 -25.48 16.08 11.33
C ASP A 336 -26.99 16.24 11.58
N LYS A 337 -27.81 16.36 10.53
CA LYS A 337 -29.27 16.53 10.63
C LYS A 337 -29.98 15.33 11.25
N TYR A 338 -29.62 14.10 10.85
CA TYR A 338 -30.15 12.87 11.45
C TYR A 338 -29.33 12.41 12.67
N GLY A 339 -28.23 13.10 12.98
CA GLY A 339 -27.31 12.81 14.08
C GLY A 339 -27.84 13.18 15.46
N SER A 340 -28.59 14.27 15.58
CA SER A 340 -29.06 14.80 16.87
C SER A 340 -30.24 14.04 17.49
N GLU A 341 -31.13 13.43 16.69
CA GLU A 341 -32.42 12.92 17.18
C GLU A 341 -32.37 11.61 18.00
N VAL A 342 -31.24 10.90 18.02
CA VAL A 342 -31.09 9.62 18.74
C VAL A 342 -30.45 9.80 20.14
N GLY A 343 -30.05 11.03 20.49
CA GLY A 343 -29.39 11.33 21.77
C GLY A 343 -30.30 11.53 22.98
N SER A 344 -31.63 11.54 22.81
CA SER A 344 -32.59 11.98 23.84
C SER A 344 -33.63 10.93 24.24
N TYR A 345 -33.31 9.64 24.10
CA TYR A 345 -34.13 8.58 24.71
C TYR A 345 -33.86 8.56 26.23
N GLN A 346 -34.58 9.37 27.00
CA GLN A 346 -34.57 9.22 28.46
C GLN A 346 -35.23 7.88 28.82
N PRO A 347 -34.55 6.98 29.55
CA PRO A 347 -35.22 5.81 30.10
C PRO A 347 -36.28 6.30 31.09
N GLY A 348 -37.54 5.91 30.85
CA GLY A 348 -38.64 6.23 31.75
C GLY A 348 -38.40 5.61 33.14
N PRO A 349 -38.83 6.27 34.22
CA PRO A 349 -38.69 5.73 35.57
C PRO A 349 -39.47 4.42 35.71
N ALA A 350 -38.83 3.43 36.34
CA ALA A 350 -39.36 2.10 36.64
C ALA A 350 -40.31 2.08 37.84
#